data_AF-A0A0G0DT99-F1
#
_entry.id   AF-A0A0G0DT99-F1
#
_cell.length_a   1.000
_cell.length_b   1.000
_cell.length_c   1.000
_cell.angle_alpha   90.00
_cell.angle_beta   90.00
_cell.angle_gamma   90.00
#
_symmetry.space_group_name_H-M   'P 1'
#
loop_
_entity.id
_entity.type
_entity.pdbx_description
1 polymer ?
#
loop_
_entity_poly.entity_id
_entity_poly.type
_entity_poly.pdbx_seq_one_letter_code
_entity_poly.pdbx_strand_id
1 'polypeptide(L)'
;MRPLNQQDKKNIYNVLADAYIEVVKRQQIGKFERRSLSKKILEKVEAAKTADDIKLFIHDLMKNYPFFQFSEKILTSEVQKIQEEKVIDHLQKFIHSQ
;
A
#
# COMPACT_ATOMS: atom_id res chain seq x y z
N MET A 1 -15.95 -4.03 -5.51
CA MET A 1 -14.61 -4.19 -4.87
C MET A 1 -14.77 -4.22 -3.36
N ARG A 2 -13.95 -4.97 -2.60
CA ARG A 2 -14.03 -5.00 -1.12
C ARG A 2 -13.52 -3.65 -0.56
N PRO A 3 -14.24 -3.01 0.36
CA PRO A 3 -13.73 -1.85 1.07
C PRO A 3 -12.55 -2.24 1.97
N LEU A 4 -11.51 -1.43 2.00
CA LEU A 4 -10.41 -1.58 2.97
C LEU A 4 -10.94 -1.32 4.38
N ASN A 5 -10.68 -2.24 5.30
CA ASN A 5 -10.92 -1.99 6.72
C ASN A 5 -9.74 -1.19 7.33
N GLN A 6 -9.86 -0.80 8.59
CA GLN A 6 -8.82 -0.02 9.27
C GLN A 6 -7.50 -0.79 9.45
N GLN A 7 -7.57 -2.11 9.63
CA GLN A 7 -6.38 -2.95 9.75
C GLN A 7 -5.63 -3.06 8.41
N ASP A 8 -6.35 -3.22 7.31
CA ASP A 8 -5.80 -3.23 5.94
C ASP A 8 -5.02 -1.93 5.69
N LYS A 9 -5.64 -0.78 6.01
CA LYS A 9 -5.01 0.55 5.87
C LYS A 9 -3.77 0.70 6.75
N LYS A 10 -3.83 0.22 7.99
CA LYS A 10 -2.69 0.25 8.93
C LYS A 10 -1.51 -0.58 8.41
N ASN A 11 -1.77 -1.77 7.89
CA ASN A 11 -0.74 -2.64 7.32
C ASN A 11 -0.06 -1.96 6.12
N ILE A 12 -0.86 -1.41 5.19
CA ILE A 12 -0.36 -0.67 4.03
C ILE A 12 0.48 0.54 4.46
N TYR A 13 -0.02 1.31 5.43
CA TYR A 13 0.69 2.47 5.96
C TYR A 13 2.06 2.09 6.53
N ASN A 14 2.12 1.04 7.34
CA ASN A 14 3.39 0.60 7.93
C ASN A 14 4.43 0.25 6.87
N VAL A 15 4.04 -0.48 5.83
CA VAL A 15 4.94 -0.88 4.73
C VAL A 15 5.43 0.35 3.95
N LEU A 16 4.53 1.31 3.67
CA LEU A 16 4.89 2.57 3.01
C LEU A 16 5.79 3.44 3.90
N ALA A 17 5.56 3.44 5.21
CA ALA A 17 6.37 4.18 6.18
C ALA A 17 7.78 3.60 6.28
N ASP A 18 7.92 2.28 6.31
CA ASP A 18 9.24 1.60 6.30
C ASP A 18 10.01 1.91 5.01
N ALA A 19 9.34 1.82 3.86
CA ALA A 19 9.92 2.20 2.57
C ALA A 19 10.36 3.68 2.58
N TYR A 20 9.53 4.58 3.10
CA TYR A 20 9.87 5.99 3.26
C TYR A 20 11.09 6.20 4.16
N ILE A 21 11.19 5.50 5.29
CA ILE A 21 12.33 5.59 6.22
C ILE A 21 13.62 5.16 5.51
N GLU A 22 13.59 4.10 4.72
CA GLU A 22 14.77 3.64 3.97
C GLU A 22 15.24 4.68 2.95
N VAL A 23 14.31 5.32 2.23
CA VAL A 23 14.61 6.43 1.31
C VAL A 23 15.25 7.61 2.07
N VAL A 24 14.72 7.94 3.26
CA VAL A 24 15.28 8.99 4.12
C VAL A 24 16.71 8.66 4.56
N LYS A 25 16.97 7.43 5.02
CA LYS A 25 18.30 6.97 5.44
C LYS A 25 19.31 7.03 4.30
N ARG A 26 18.88 6.68 3.09
CA ARG A 26 19.68 6.75 1.86
C ARG A 26 19.84 8.17 1.32
N GLN A 27 19.27 9.18 1.99
CA GLN A 27 19.30 10.59 1.60
C GLN A 27 18.77 10.86 0.19
N GLN A 28 17.86 10.01 -0.30
CA GLN A 28 17.29 10.10 -1.65
C GLN A 28 16.20 11.17 -1.78
N ILE A 29 15.79 11.78 -0.66
CA ILE A 29 14.81 12.88 -0.61
C ILE A 29 15.25 14.02 0.32
N GLY A 30 14.97 15.24 -0.12
CA GLY A 30 15.26 16.47 0.62
C GLY A 30 14.32 16.72 1.82
N LYS A 31 14.70 17.64 2.71
CA LYS A 31 13.94 17.96 3.94
C LYS A 31 12.50 18.43 3.66
N PHE A 32 12.29 19.21 2.60
CA PHE A 32 10.96 19.68 2.22
C PHE A 32 10.10 18.57 1.62
N GLU A 33 10.71 17.73 0.76
CA GLU A 33 10.04 16.58 0.15
C GLU A 33 9.61 15.55 1.18
N ARG A 34 10.42 15.32 2.23
CA ARG A 34 10.08 14.45 3.36
C ARG A 34 8.70 14.76 3.94
N ARG A 35 8.45 16.04 4.24
CA ARG A 35 7.18 16.51 4.81
C ARG A 35 6.03 16.37 3.82
N SER A 36 6.27 16.71 2.55
CA SER A 36 5.24 16.61 1.50
C SER A 36 4.86 15.15 1.23
N LEU A 37 5.85 14.26 1.16
CA LEU A 37 5.69 12.86 0.84
C LEU A 37 5.00 12.08 1.96
N SER A 38 5.41 12.29 3.22
CA SER A 38 4.76 11.63 4.36
C SER A 38 3.29 12.02 4.47
N LYS A 39 2.98 13.31 4.26
CA LYS A 39 1.59 13.80 4.21
C LYS A 39 0.81 13.17 3.07
N LYS A 40 1.39 13.12 1.86
CA LYS A 40 0.76 12.49 0.68
C LYS A 40 0.45 11.01 0.91
N ILE A 41 1.38 10.25 1.52
CA ILE A 41 1.17 8.84 1.88
C ILE A 41 -0.04 8.70 2.81
N LEU A 42 -0.07 9.48 3.89
CA LEU A 42 -1.16 9.42 4.86
C LEU A 42 -2.52 9.72 4.21
N GLU A 43 -2.62 10.84 3.49
CA GLU A 43 -3.86 11.28 2.86
C GLU A 43 -4.38 10.27 1.82
N LYS A 44 -3.48 9.68 1.02
CA LYS A 44 -3.88 8.73 -0.03
C LYS A 44 -4.30 7.38 0.56
N VAL A 45 -3.62 6.88 1.60
CA VAL A 45 -4.01 5.64 2.28
C VAL A 45 -5.32 5.83 3.04
N GLU A 46 -5.51 6.98 3.68
CA GLU A 46 -6.75 7.29 4.41
C GLU A 46 -7.94 7.41 3.46
N ALA A 47 -7.77 8.09 2.32
CA ALA A 47 -8.81 8.27 1.32
C ALA A 47 -9.12 7.01 0.49
N ALA A 48 -8.19 6.04 0.43
CA ALA A 48 -8.38 4.81 -0.32
C ALA A 48 -9.58 4.02 0.20
N LYS A 49 -10.46 3.63 -0.73
CA LYS A 49 -11.63 2.80 -0.43
C LYS A 49 -11.34 1.35 -0.74
N THR A 50 -10.49 1.07 -1.72
CA THR A 50 -10.24 -0.26 -2.25
C THR A 50 -8.75 -0.53 -2.40
N ALA A 51 -8.39 -1.81 -2.53
CA ALA A 51 -7.03 -2.22 -2.83
C ALA A 51 -6.51 -1.63 -4.16
N ASP A 52 -7.38 -1.41 -5.15
CA ASP A 52 -6.96 -0.85 -6.44
C ASP A 52 -6.66 0.65 -6.35
N ASP A 53 -7.33 1.41 -5.47
CA ASP A 53 -6.95 2.80 -5.17
C ASP A 53 -5.51 2.87 -4.65
N ILE A 54 -5.14 1.89 -3.80
CA ILE A 54 -3.79 1.76 -3.24
C ILE A 54 -2.79 1.36 -4.32
N LYS A 55 -3.13 0.41 -5.22
CA LYS A 55 -2.26 0.04 -6.35
C LYS A 55 -1.98 1.24 -7.26
N LEU A 56 -3.02 1.99 -7.62
CA LEU A 56 -2.87 3.20 -8.45
C LEU A 56 -1.98 4.22 -7.75
N PHE A 57 -2.18 4.44 -6.45
CA PHE A 57 -1.33 5.32 -5.67
C PHE A 57 0.13 4.85 -5.64
N ILE A 58 0.39 3.57 -5.39
CA ILE A 58 1.75 3.00 -5.36
C ILE A 58 2.43 3.14 -6.73
N HIS A 59 1.70 2.86 -7.82
CA HIS A 59 2.20 3.01 -9.17
C HIS A 59 2.57 4.48 -9.48
N ASP A 60 1.69 5.42 -9.15
CA ASP A 60 1.97 6.86 -9.28
C ASP A 60 3.12 7.30 -8.39
N LEU A 61 3.25 6.72 -7.19
CA LEU A 61 4.34 6.99 -6.28
C LEU A 61 5.67 6.57 -6.90
N MET A 62 5.77 5.38 -7.47
CA MET A 62 6.99 4.89 -8.11
C MET A 62 7.37 5.67 -9.37
N LYS A 63 6.37 6.13 -10.14
CA LYS A 63 6.63 6.98 -11.31
C LYS A 63 7.26 8.32 -10.92
N ASN A 64 6.78 8.93 -9.84
CA ASN A 64 7.29 10.21 -9.36
C ASN A 64 8.55 10.07 -8.50
N TYR A 65 8.71 8.90 -7.88
CA TYR A 65 9.78 8.60 -6.93
C TYR A 65 10.35 7.21 -7.21
N PRO A 66 11.24 7.08 -8.23
CA PRO A 66 11.75 5.79 -8.68
C PRO A 66 12.45 4.96 -7.59
N PHE A 67 12.97 5.60 -6.55
CA PHE A 67 13.56 4.91 -5.40
C PHE A 67 12.57 4.05 -4.59
N PHE A 68 11.25 4.21 -4.76
CA PHE A 68 10.28 3.29 -4.18
C PHE A 68 10.19 1.95 -4.93
N GLN A 69 10.80 1.82 -6.11
CA GLN A 69 10.85 0.55 -6.85
C GLN A 69 11.52 -0.57 -6.03
N PHE A 70 12.48 -0.25 -5.17
CA PHE A 70 13.09 -1.23 -4.27
C PHE A 70 12.11 -1.86 -3.28
N SER A 71 11.01 -1.15 -2.98
CA SER A 71 9.94 -1.62 -2.08
C SER A 71 8.71 -2.12 -2.86
N GLU A 72 8.73 -2.09 -4.19
CA GLU A 72 7.59 -2.46 -5.05
C GLU A 72 7.10 -3.87 -4.81
N LYS A 73 8.04 -4.82 -4.73
CA LYS A 73 7.71 -6.22 -4.51
C LYS A 73 7.00 -6.44 -3.17
N ILE A 74 7.44 -5.74 -2.12
CA ILE A 74 6.84 -5.82 -0.78
C ILE A 74 5.45 -5.18 -0.78
N LEU A 75 5.35 -3.96 -1.32
CA LEU A 75 4.10 -3.22 -1.41
C LEU A 75 3.04 -3.97 -2.23
N THR A 76 3.43 -4.53 -3.37
CA THR A 76 2.54 -5.30 -4.24
C THR A 76 2.08 -6.60 -3.58
N SER A 77 3.00 -7.31 -2.89
CA SER A 77 2.68 -8.53 -2.14
C SER A 77 1.65 -8.27 -1.04
N GLU A 78 1.80 -7.20 -0.26
CA GLU A 78 0.85 -6.87 0.80
C GLU A 78 -0.54 -6.49 0.25
N VAL A 79 -0.59 -5.76 -0.86
CA VAL A 79 -1.86 -5.46 -1.53
C VAL A 79 -2.49 -6.73 -2.14
N GLN A 80 -1.68 -7.67 -2.64
CA GLN A 80 -2.15 -8.96 -3.13
C GLN A 80 -2.71 -9.84 -2.01
N LYS A 81 -2.09 -9.89 -0.83
CA LYS A 81 -2.61 -10.63 0.33
C LYS A 81 -4.03 -10.19 0.71
N ILE A 82 -4.27 -8.87 0.72
CA ILE A 82 -5.62 -8.30 0.97
C ILE A 82 -6.64 -8.78 -0.09
N GLN A 83 -6.19 -9.01 -1.33
CA GLN A 83 -7.04 -9.56 -2.39
C GLN A 83 -7.21 -11.09 -2.28
N GLU A 84 -6.17 -11.84 -1.89
CA GLU A 84 -6.17 -13.30 -1.76
C GLU A 84 -7.01 -13.82 -0.60
N GLU A 85 -6.98 -13.16 0.57
CA GLU A 85 -7.86 -13.50 1.70
C GLU A 85 -9.33 -13.55 1.28
N LYS A 86 -9.72 -12.68 0.33
CA LYS A 86 -11.07 -12.64 -0.22
C LYS A 86 -11.38 -13.81 -1.14
N VAL A 87 -10.40 -14.29 -1.91
CA VAL A 87 -10.56 -15.47 -2.78
C VAL A 87 -10.74 -16.71 -1.90
N ILE A 88 -9.94 -16.82 -0.83
CA ILE A 88 -10.05 -17.92 0.13
C ILE A 88 -11.42 -17.92 0.82
N ASP A 89 -11.89 -16.76 1.32
CA ASP A 89 -13.23 -16.64 1.91
C ASP A 89 -14.36 -17.03 0.94
N HIS A 90 -14.24 -16.66 -0.33
CA HIS A 90 -15.21 -17.02 -1.37
C HIS A 90 -15.19 -18.52 -1.67
N LEU A 91 -14.01 -19.12 -1.80
CA LEU A 91 -13.86 -20.56 -2.03
C LEU A 91 -14.37 -21.37 -0.85
N GLN A 92 -14.11 -20.92 0.39
CA GLN A 92 -14.62 -21.57 1.60
C GLN A 92 -16.16 -21.51 1.68
N LYS A 93 -16.79 -20.38 1.35
CA LYS A 93 -18.26 -20.28 1.30
C LYS A 93 -18.87 -21.19 0.24
N PHE A 94 -18.21 -21.35 -0.90
CA PHE A 94 -18.66 -22.25 -1.96
C PHE A 94 -18.62 -23.71 -1.49
N ILE A 95 -17.53 -24.13 -0.85
CA ILE A 95 -17.35 -25.49 -0.32
C ILE A 95 -18.36 -25.83 0.79
N HIS A 96 -18.69 -24.89 1.67
CA HIS A 96 -19.64 -25.11 2.78
C HIS A 96 -21.11 -24.85 2.41
N SER A 97 -21.39 -24.53 1.14
CA SER A 97 -22.77 -24.34 0.62
C SER A 97 -23.33 -25.59 -0.08
N GLN A 98 -22.59 -26.70 -0.07
CA GLN A 98 -23.04 -28.05 -0.43
C GLN A 98 -23.29 -28.88 0.83
#